data_AF-A0A964IWX6-F1
#
_entry.id   AF-A0A964IWX6-F1
#
_cell.length_a   1.000
_cell.length_b   1.000
_cell.length_c   1.000
_cell.angle_alpha   90.00
_cell.angle_beta   90.00
_cell.angle_gamma   90.00
#
_symmetry.space_group_name_H-M   'P 1'
#
loop_
_entity.id
_entity.type
_entity.pdbx_description
1 polymer ?
#
loop_
_entity_poly.entity_id
_entity_poly.type
_entity_poly.pdbx_seq_one_letter_code
_entity_poly.pdbx_strand_id
1 'polypeptide(L)'
;MFAAAMIALLVSIGLTIARAWLGPTLFDRVLAANTIGTLSVCLIAVHGFLTARTEFLDIAITYALLNVLSTLAILKFFRFGSLGDPEPRDEER
;
A
#
# COMPACT_ATOMS: atom_id res chain seq x y z
N MET A 1 -14.13 17.96 11.37
CA MET A 1 -14.32 16.94 10.31
C MET A 1 -13.01 16.19 10.04
N PHE A 2 -11.93 16.84 9.57
CA PHE A 2 -10.66 16.16 9.27
C PHE A 2 -9.97 15.49 10.47
N ALA A 3 -10.06 16.06 11.68
CA ALA A 3 -9.50 15.42 12.87
C ALA A 3 -10.18 14.08 13.20
N ALA A 4 -11.50 13.99 13.02
CA ALA A 4 -12.23 12.73 13.18
C ALA A 4 -11.81 11.69 12.12
N ALA A 5 -11.63 12.13 10.86
CA ALA A 5 -11.10 11.27 9.81
C ALA A 5 -9.68 10.76 10.13
N MET A 6 -8.81 11.61 10.68
CA MET A 6 -7.46 11.22 11.10
C MET A 6 -7.49 10.17 12.21
N ILE A 7 -8.33 10.34 13.24
CA ILE A 7 -8.49 9.35 14.31
C ILE A 7 -9.02 8.02 13.74
N ALA A 8 -10.04 8.06 12.87
CA ALA A 8 -10.57 6.86 12.22
C ALA A 8 -9.52 6.12 11.37
N LEU A 9 -8.66 6.86 10.66
CA LEU A 9 -7.55 6.29 9.89
C LEU A 9 -6.50 5.65 10.80
N LEU A 10 -6.13 6.29 11.91
CA LEU A 10 -5.19 5.72 12.88
C LEU A 10 -5.70 4.42 13.51
N VAL A 11 -6.99 4.39 13.88
CA VAL A 11 -7.65 3.16 14.37
C VAL A 11 -7.64 2.09 13.29
N SER A 12 -7.99 2.45 12.04
CA SER A 12 -7.98 1.52 10.91
C SER A 12 -6.60 0.93 10.67
N ILE A 13 -5.53 1.75 10.73
CA ILE A 13 -4.15 1.27 10.61
C ILE A 13 -3.83 0.27 11.71
N GLY A 14 -4.18 0.56 12.96
CA GLY A 14 -3.99 -0.36 14.08
C GLY A 14 -4.68 -1.71 13.87
N LEU A 15 -5.94 -1.70 13.43
CA LEU A 15 -6.69 -2.92 13.11
C LEU A 15 -6.04 -3.70 11.94
N THR A 16 -5.55 -2.99 10.93
CA THR A 16 -4.95 -3.62 9.74
C THR A 16 -3.59 -4.25 10.08
N ILE A 17 -2.79 -3.61 10.94
CA ILE A 17 -1.54 -4.18 11.48
C ILE A 17 -1.86 -5.44 12.28
N ALA A 18 -2.86 -5.41 13.16
CA ALA A 18 -3.28 -6.60 13.90
C ALA A 18 -3.67 -7.74 12.94
N ARG A 19 -4.40 -7.43 11.86
CA ARG A 19 -4.78 -8.42 10.86
C ARG A 19 -3.62 -8.96 10.04
N ALA A 20 -2.59 -8.14 9.77
CA ALA A 20 -1.36 -8.56 9.10
C ALA A 20 -0.57 -9.57 9.94
N TRP A 21 -0.58 -9.44 11.26
CA TRP A 21 0.11 -10.35 12.18
C TRP A 21 -0.67 -11.63 12.44
N LEU A 22 -1.98 -11.51 12.71
CA LEU A 22 -2.87 -12.62 13.02
C LEU A 22 -3.34 -13.40 11.78
N GLY A 23 -2.96 -12.95 10.58
CA GLY A 23 -3.43 -13.54 9.34
C GLY A 23 -2.98 -14.99 9.15
N PRO A 24 -3.92 -15.95 8.96
CA PRO A 24 -3.59 -17.37 8.81
C PRO A 24 -2.97 -17.69 7.45
N THR A 25 -3.35 -16.97 6.39
CA THR A 25 -2.85 -17.20 5.03
C THR A 25 -1.83 -16.13 4.62
N LEU A 26 -0.93 -16.47 3.68
CA LEU A 26 -0.03 -15.48 3.06
C LEU A 26 -0.82 -14.37 2.36
N PHE A 27 -1.92 -14.73 1.69
CA PHE A 27 -2.79 -13.76 1.01
C PHE A 27 -3.42 -12.75 1.97
N ASP A 28 -3.84 -13.17 3.17
CA ASP A 28 -4.34 -12.25 4.19
C ASP A 28 -3.29 -11.19 4.57
N ARG A 29 -2.03 -11.62 4.69
CA ARG A 29 -0.93 -10.74 5.09
C ARG A 29 -0.57 -9.77 3.97
N VAL A 30 -0.54 -10.24 2.72
CA VAL A 30 -0.30 -9.41 1.53
C VAL A 30 -1.43 -8.39 1.35
N LEU A 31 -2.69 -8.82 1.53
CA LEU A 31 -3.85 -7.92 1.46
C LEU A 31 -3.81 -6.86 2.57
N ALA A 32 -3.45 -7.26 3.79
CA ALA A 32 -3.28 -6.33 4.90
C ALA A 32 -2.15 -5.33 4.62
N ALA A 33 -1.02 -5.76 4.05
CA ALA A 33 0.07 -4.87 3.67
C ALA A 33 -0.35 -3.84 2.62
N ASN A 34 -1.08 -4.24 1.57
CA ASN A 34 -1.62 -3.32 0.57
C ASN A 34 -2.59 -2.30 1.20
N THR A 35 -3.44 -2.77 2.12
CA THR A 35 -4.40 -1.92 2.85
C THR A 35 -3.68 -0.89 3.73
N ILE A 36 -2.61 -1.27 4.42
CA ILE A 36 -1.77 -0.34 5.21
C ILE A 36 -1.19 0.76 4.31
N GLY A 37 -0.71 0.42 3.12
CA GLY A 37 -0.21 1.40 2.15
C GLY A 37 -1.27 2.41 1.75
N THR A 38 -2.49 1.95 1.44
CA THR A 38 -3.62 2.82 1.08
C THR A 38 -4.04 3.72 2.25
N LEU A 39 -4.12 3.19 3.47
CA LEU A 39 -4.44 3.97 4.66
C LEU A 39 -3.38 5.05 4.95
N SER A 40 -2.11 4.73 4.70
CA SER A 40 -0.99 5.67 4.87
C SER A 40 -1.09 6.85 3.89
N VAL A 41 -1.45 6.58 2.63
CA VAL A 41 -1.71 7.62 1.61
C VAL A 41 -2.85 8.54 2.05
N CYS A 42 -3.98 7.96 2.50
CA CYS A 42 -5.10 8.74 3.02
C CYS A 42 -4.70 9.57 4.24
N LEU A 43 -3.88 9.02 5.13
CA LEU A 43 -3.39 9.72 6.32
C LEU A 43 -2.54 10.94 5.95
N ILE A 44 -1.61 10.79 4.99
CA ILE A 44 -0.78 11.91 4.49
C ILE A 44 -1.68 12.99 3.88
N ALA A 45 -2.65 12.61 3.04
CA ALA A 45 -3.57 13.57 2.42
C ALA A 45 -4.38 14.34 3.46
N VAL A 46 -5.03 13.65 4.41
CA VAL A 46 -5.83 14.27 5.48
C VAL A 46 -4.97 15.16 6.37
N HIS A 47 -3.72 14.75 6.65
CA HIS A 47 -2.76 15.56 7.40
C HIS A 47 -2.41 16.87 6.67
N GLY A 48 -2.24 16.83 5.34
CA GLY A 48 -2.02 18.03 4.54
C GLY A 48 -3.16 19.05 4.66
N PHE A 49 -4.41 18.58 4.61
CA PHE A 49 -5.58 19.45 4.80
C PHE A 49 -5.69 19.99 6.24
N LEU A 50 -5.33 19.20 7.25
CA LEU A 50 -5.33 19.65 8.66
C LEU A 50 -4.29 20.73 8.95
N THR A 51 -3.13 20.63 8.31
CA THR A 51 -2.02 21.58 8.50
C THR A 51 -2.09 22.78 7.56
N ALA A 52 -3.13 22.86 6.71
CA ALA A 52 -3.26 23.84 5.64
C ALA A 52 -2.05 23.90 4.69
N ARG A 53 -1.33 22.77 4.55
CA ARG A 53 -0.18 22.62 3.67
C ARG A 53 -0.51 21.62 2.58
N THR A 54 -0.86 22.12 1.41
CA THR A 54 -1.22 21.30 0.25
C THR A 54 -0.04 20.54 -0.35
N GLU A 55 1.20 20.93 -0.02
CA GLU A 55 2.44 20.25 -0.44
C GLU A 55 2.48 18.75 -0.04
N PHE A 56 1.77 18.37 1.03
CA PHE A 56 1.65 16.96 1.42
C PHE A 56 0.85 16.12 0.40
N LEU A 57 0.05 16.74 -0.46
CA LEU A 57 -0.71 16.03 -1.48
C LEU A 57 0.21 15.41 -2.54
N ASP A 58 1.31 16.09 -2.89
CA ASP A 58 2.30 15.57 -3.83
C ASP A 58 3.02 14.35 -3.25
N ILE A 59 3.29 14.38 -1.93
CA ILE A 59 3.83 13.24 -1.20
C ILE A 59 2.81 12.09 -1.18
N ALA A 60 1.52 12.38 -0.93
CA ALA A 60 0.47 11.37 -0.91
C ALA A 60 0.32 10.66 -2.28
N ILE A 61 0.28 11.43 -3.37
CA ILE A 61 0.19 10.88 -4.73
C ILE A 61 1.42 10.03 -5.04
N THR A 62 2.61 10.50 -4.69
CA THR A 62 3.85 9.71 -4.85
C THR A 62 3.78 8.39 -4.10
N TYR A 63 3.34 8.41 -2.83
CA TYR A 63 3.16 7.20 -2.03
C TYR A 63 2.06 6.28 -2.57
N ALA A 64 1.01 6.83 -3.20
CA ALA A 64 -0.02 6.05 -3.87
C ALA A 64 0.56 5.24 -5.03
N LEU A 65 1.40 5.88 -5.86
CA LEU A 65 2.10 5.22 -6.95
C LEU A 65 3.06 4.13 -6.44
N LEU A 66 3.80 4.43 -5.37
CA LEU A 66 4.69 3.45 -4.72
C LEU A 66 3.93 2.25 -4.14
N ASN A 67 2.73 2.44 -3.58
CA ASN A 67 1.91 1.35 -3.06
C ASN A 67 1.44 0.40 -4.17
N VAL A 68 1.01 0.96 -5.30
CA VAL A 68 0.65 0.17 -6.49
C VAL A 68 1.87 -0.58 -7.02
N LEU A 69 3.01 0.10 -7.16
CA LEU A 69 4.25 -0.52 -7.62
C LEU A 69 4.73 -1.64 -6.70
N SER A 70 4.61 -1.47 -5.38
CA SER A 70 4.96 -2.50 -4.39
C SER A 70 4.12 -3.76 -4.58
N THR A 71 2.83 -3.61 -4.85
CA THR A 71 1.93 -4.75 -5.09
C THR A 71 2.25 -5.46 -6.41
N LEU A 72 2.55 -4.69 -7.46
CA LEU A 72 3.00 -5.24 -8.74
C LEU A 72 4.34 -5.98 -8.61
N ALA A 73 5.27 -5.44 -7.83
CA ALA A 73 6.56 -6.08 -7.57
C ALA A 73 6.39 -7.42 -6.85
N ILE A 74 5.50 -7.49 -5.86
CA ILE A 74 5.15 -8.75 -5.18
C ILE A 74 4.56 -9.75 -6.18
N LEU A 75 3.60 -9.32 -7.02
CA LEU A 75 2.98 -10.20 -8.00
C LEU A 75 4.00 -10.71 -9.04
N LYS A 76 4.89 -9.84 -9.51
CA LYS A 76 5.99 -10.21 -10.41
C LYS A 76 6.90 -11.25 -9.75
N PHE A 77 7.27 -11.04 -8.50
CA PHE A 77 8.09 -11.98 -7.74
C PHE A 77 7.42 -13.35 -7.61
N PHE A 78 6.12 -13.40 -7.30
CA PHE A 78 5.38 -14.66 -7.23
C PHE A 78 5.25 -15.37 -8.58
N ARG A 79 5.11 -14.63 -9.69
CA ARG A 79 4.95 -15.21 -11.03
C ARG A 79 6.26 -15.72 -11.64
N PHE A 80 7.35 -14.97 -11.47
CA PHE A 80 8.62 -15.22 -12.17
C PHE A 80 9.74 -15.70 -11.24
N GLY A 81 9.55 -15.71 -9.91
CA GLY A 81 10.58 -16.09 -8.94
C GLY A 81 11.74 -15.07 -8.79
N SER A 82 11.83 -14.10 -9.69
CA SER A 82 12.89 -13.09 -9.79
C SER A 82 12.28 -11.76 -10.24
N LEU A 83 12.72 -10.64 -9.64
CA LEU A 83 12.27 -9.31 -10.05
C LEU A 83 12.92 -8.83 -11.36
N GLY A 84 14.05 -9.43 -11.75
CA GLY A 84 14.93 -8.92 -12.82
C GLY A 84 14.93 -9.72 -14.12
N ASP A 85 14.35 -10.92 -14.15
CA ASP A 85 14.47 -11.76 -15.36
C ASP A 85 13.57 -11.24 -16.50
N PRO A 86 14.10 -11.22 -17.74
CA PRO A 86 13.30 -10.93 -18.92
C PRO A 86 12.23 -12.02 -19.10
N GLU A 87 11.09 -11.62 -19.64
CA GLU A 87 9.97 -12.52 -19.96
C GLU A 87 10.50 -13.79 -20.67
N PRO A 88 10.04 -14.99 -20.30
CA PRO A 88 10.43 -16.19 -21.05
C PRO A 88 10.02 -15.93 -22.49
N ARG A 89 10.99 -15.86 -23.41
CA ARG A 89 10.66 -15.90 -24.83
C ARG A 89 9.89 -17.18 -25.01
N ASP A 90 8.63 -17.08 -25.42
CA ASP A 90 7.90 -18.21 -25.94
C ASP A 90 8.77 -18.76 -27.09
N GLU A 91 9.54 -19.80 -26.78
CA GLU A 91 10.24 -20.58 -27.79
C GLU A 91 9.12 -21.29 -28.54
N GLU A 92 8.63 -20.63 -29.60
CA GLU A 92 7.75 -21.20 -30.61
C GLU A 92 8.27 -22.59 -30.98
N ARG A 93 7.49 -23.61 -30.57
CA ARG A 93 7.54 -24.97 -31.07
C ARG A 93 6.25 -25.26 -31.80
#